data_AF-A0A1D2ICV4-F1
#
_entry.id   AF-A0A1D2ICV4-F1
#
_cell.length_a   1.000
_cell.length_b   1.000
_cell.length_c   1.000
_cell.angle_alpha   90.00
_cell.angle_beta   90.00
_cell.angle_gamma   90.00
#
_symmetry.space_group_name_H-M   'P 1'
#
loop_
_entity.id
_entity.type
_entity.pdbx_description
1 polymer ?
#
loop_
_entity_poly.entity_id
_entity_poly.type
_entity_poly.pdbx_seq_one_letter_code
_entity_poly.pdbx_strand_id
1 'polypeptide(L)' 'MAGIVERIKRFAQSPQGRRATEQARRAASDPRRRAQAQRLLGKFRGGRR' A
#
# COMPACT_ATOMS: atom_id res chain seq x y z
N MET A 1 13.10 -15.39 14.25
CA MET A 1 12.38 -14.42 13.40
C MET A 1 10.84 -14.39 13.58
N ALA A 2 10.27 -15.06 14.60
CA ALA A 2 8.80 -15.07 14.78
C ALA A 2 8.22 -13.77 15.36
N GLY A 3 8.95 -13.08 16.26
CA GLY A 3 8.42 -11.93 17.01
C GLY A 3 8.12 -10.69 16.17
N ILE A 4 8.91 -10.41 15.12
CA ILE A 4 8.68 -9.24 14.26
C ILE A 4 7.42 -9.44 13.41
N VAL A 5 7.25 -10.62 12.83
CA VAL A 5 6.07 -10.97 12.02
C VAL A 5 4.81 -10.92 12.87
N GLU A 6 4.87 -11.44 14.09
CA GLU A 6 3.75 -11.41 15.05
C GLU A 6 3.40 -9.97 15.48
N ARG A 7 4.40 -9.12 15.67
CA ARG A 7 4.19 -7.70 16.00
C ARG A 7 3.56 -6.93 14.84
N ILE A 8 3.97 -7.20 13.60
CA ILE A 8 3.34 -6.63 12.40
C ILE A 8 1.90 -7.14 12.27
N LYS A 9 1.66 -8.43 12.54
CA LYS A 9 0.31 -9.02 12.49
C LYS A 9 -0.61 -8.40 13.54
N ARG A 10 -0.15 -8.25 14.79
CA ARG A 10 -0.88 -7.54 15.87
C ARG A 10 -1.10 -6.07 15.53
N PHE A 11 -0.11 -5.41 14.94
CA PHE A 11 -0.24 -4.02 14.50
C PHE A 11 -1.27 -3.89 13.38
N ALA A 12 -1.25 -4.76 12.37
CA ALA A 12 -2.24 -4.79 11.30
C ALA A 12 -3.65 -5.10 11.81
N GLN A 13 -3.78 -5.94 12.84
CA GLN A 13 -5.05 -6.25 13.51
C GLN A 13 -5.53 -5.14 14.47
N SER A 14 -4.65 -4.23 14.88
CA SER A 14 -4.99 -3.09 15.74
C SER A 14 -5.89 -2.09 15.01
N PRO A 15 -6.67 -1.25 15.72
CA PRO A 15 -7.49 -0.21 15.10
C PRO A 15 -6.67 0.81 14.28
N GLN A 16 -5.41 1.05 14.66
CA GLN A 16 -4.50 1.92 13.92
C GLN A 16 -4.05 1.28 12.60
N GLY A 17 -3.66 0.00 12.63
CA GLY A 17 -3.27 -0.75 11.43
C GLY A 17 -4.44 -1.06 10.52
N ARG A 18 -5.65 -1.30 11.05
CA ARG A 18 -6.87 -1.41 10.25
C ARG A 18 -7.14 -0.12 9.49
N ARG A 19 -7.05 1.05 10.13
CA ARG A 19 -7.20 2.33 9.43
C ARG A 19 -6.15 2.55 8.34
N ALA A 20 -4.89 2.21 8.62
CA ALA A 20 -3.82 2.28 7.60
C ALA A 20 -4.09 1.33 6.44
N THR A 21 -4.51 0.10 6.73
CA THR A 21 -4.87 -0.92 5.74
C THR A 21 -6.11 -0.51 4.95
N GLU A 22 -7.12 0.09 5.58
CA GLU A 22 -8.32 0.59 4.92
C GLU A 22 -8.03 1.81 4.05
N GLN A 23 -7.16 2.72 4.48
CA GLN A 23 -6.72 3.84 3.65
C GLN A 23 -5.93 3.33 2.44
N ALA A 24 -5.00 2.40 2.65
CA ALA A 24 -4.28 1.73 1.58
C ALA A 24 -5.23 0.98 0.65
N ARG A 25 -6.21 0.24 1.20
CA ARG A 25 -7.21 -0.50 0.44
C ARG A 25 -8.13 0.44 -0.32
N ARG A 26 -8.58 1.56 0.25
CA ARG A 26 -9.37 2.58 -0.45
C ARG A 26 -8.56 3.25 -1.55
N ALA A 27 -7.29 3.58 -1.29
CA ALA A 27 -6.39 4.12 -2.30
C ALA A 27 -6.13 3.13 -3.45
N ALA A 28 -6.04 1.84 -3.14
CA ALA A 28 -5.83 0.77 -4.11
C ALA A 28 -7.12 0.31 -4.82
N SER A 29 -8.27 0.38 -4.16
CA SER A 29 -9.59 -0.01 -4.69
C SER A 29 -10.15 1.04 -5.63
N ASP A 30 -9.54 2.23 -5.67
CA ASP A 30 -9.96 3.29 -6.57
C ASP A 30 -9.27 3.10 -7.94
N PRO A 31 -9.98 2.57 -8.96
CA PRO A 31 -9.40 2.28 -10.27
C PRO A 31 -8.84 3.53 -10.95
N ARG A 32 -9.40 4.70 -10.64
CA ARG A 32 -8.94 5.99 -11.17
C ARG A 32 -7.54 6.35 -10.63
N ARG A 33 -7.31 6.14 -9.33
CA ARG A 33 -5.99 6.31 -8.72
C ARG A 33 -5.00 5.25 -9.19
N ARG A 34 -5.45 4.02 -9.42
CA ARG A 34 -4.61 2.96 -9.97
C ARG A 34 -4.06 3.31 -11.37
N ALA A 35 -4.89 3.85 -12.25
CA ALA A 35 -4.46 4.30 -13.58
C ALA A 35 -3.49 5.50 -13.52
N GLN A 36 -3.69 6.42 -12.56
CA GLN A 36 -2.80 7.55 -12.35
C GLN A 36 -1.45 7.11 -11.76
N ALA A 37 -1.46 6.21 -10.78
CA ALA A 37 -0.27 5.61 -10.21
C ALA A 37 0.51 4.77 -11.23
N GLN A 38 -0.17 3.98 -12.07
CA GLN A 38 0.46 3.25 -13.17
C GLN A 38 1.11 4.18 -14.19
N ARG A 39 0.46 5.30 -14.55
CA ARG A 39 1.05 6.31 -15.43
C ARG A 39 2.28 6.97 -14.80
N LEU A 40 2.23 7.32 -13.51
CA LEU A 40 3.36 7.88 -12.79
C LEU A 40 4.52 6.89 -12.68
N LEU A 41 4.24 5.64 -12.29
CA LEU A 41 5.22 4.55 -12.25
C LEU A 41 5.82 4.28 -13.64
N GLY A 42 5.01 4.31 -14.69
CA GLY A 42 5.47 4.18 -16.08
C GLY A 42 6.43 5.30 -16.48
N LYS A 43 6.15 6.54 -16.10
CA LYS A 43 7.07 7.68 -16.32
C LYS A 43 8.37 7.51 -15.53
N PHE A 44 8.30 7.15 -14.26
CA PHE A 44 9.49 6.92 -13.42
C PHE A 44 10.34 5.74 -13.91
N ARG A 45 9.71 4.70 -14.47
CA ARG A 45 10.41 3.53 -15.01
C ARG A 45 10.91 3.74 -16.44
N GLY A 46 10.28 4.62 -17.21
CA GLY A 46 10.66 5.00 -18.57
C GLY A 46 11.76 6.07 -18.67
N GLY A 47 12.01 6.83 -17.60
CA GLY A 47 13.09 7.84 -17.54
C GLY A 47 14.48 7.29 -17.20
N ARG A 48 14.66 5.96 -17.18
CA ARG A 48 15.95 5.30 -16.95
C ARG A 48 16.38 4.58 -18.24
N ARG A 49 16.60 5.34 -19.29
CA ARG A 49 17.37 4.97 -20.48
C ARG A 49 18.16 6.17 -20.93
#